data_AF-A0A4U8T2A4-F1
#
_entry.id   AF-A0A4U8T2A4-F1
#
_cell.length_a   1.000
_cell.length_b   1.000
_cell.length_c   1.000
_cell.angle_alpha   90.00
_cell.angle_beta   90.00
_cell.angle_gamma   90.00
#
_symmetry.space_group_name_H-M   'P 1'
#
loop_
_entity.id
_entity.type
_entity.pdbx_description
1 polymer ?
#
loop_
_entity_poly.entity_id
_entity_poly.type
_entity_poly.pdbx_seq_one_letter_code
_entity_poly.pdbx_strand_id
1 'polypeptide(L)'
;MLDFGGGSGLLVRLLRDVGIESYWSDEYCDNLFARGFEWQKDRKPTLATCFEVFEHLPNPREQIDSMLQICPNLLFSTELLPCPIPESSGANAWWYYGFSHGQHISFYTYKSLEFIAKAHNLHFCSYGGLHLFSQSPISPLYFKWIIKLAHKGLFKIIKKRFISKTMSDCEKLNQMEL
;
A
#
# COMPACT_ATOMS: atom_id res chain seq x y z
N MET A 1 9.92 -4.12 4.45
CA MET A 1 8.68 -3.50 3.95
C MET A 1 7.79 -3.16 5.13
N LEU A 2 6.93 -2.17 4.98
CA LEU A 2 5.90 -1.81 5.96
C LEU A 2 4.55 -1.79 5.25
N ASP A 3 3.50 -2.30 5.87
CA ASP A 3 2.14 -2.19 5.37
C ASP A 3 1.36 -1.23 6.27
N PHE A 4 1.04 -0.04 5.76
CA PHE A 4 0.17 0.93 6.42
C PHE A 4 -1.29 0.62 6.10
N GLY A 5 -2.16 0.68 7.11
CA GLY A 5 -3.53 0.21 6.95
C GLY A 5 -3.58 -1.29 6.72
N GLY A 6 -2.72 -2.04 7.41
CA GLY A 6 -2.51 -3.46 7.16
C GLY A 6 -3.71 -4.37 7.50
N GLY A 7 -4.81 -3.81 8.01
CA GLY A 7 -6.03 -4.53 8.35
C GLY A 7 -5.74 -5.67 9.33
N SER A 8 -6.30 -6.85 9.04
CA SER A 8 -6.06 -8.06 9.85
C SER A 8 -4.62 -8.60 9.82
N GLY A 9 -3.72 -7.97 9.06
CA GLY A 9 -2.32 -8.41 8.90
C GLY A 9 -2.11 -9.52 7.88
N LEU A 10 -3.13 -9.85 7.09
CA LEU A 10 -3.07 -10.93 6.11
C LEU A 10 -1.98 -10.70 5.06
N LEU A 11 -1.88 -9.48 4.51
CA LEU A 11 -0.87 -9.17 3.50
C LEU A 11 0.55 -9.35 4.07
N VAL A 12 0.80 -8.81 5.25
CA VAL A 12 2.09 -8.99 5.95
C VAL A 12 2.39 -10.47 6.13
N ARG A 13 1.44 -11.28 6.62
CA ARG A 13 1.63 -12.73 6.76
C ARG A 13 2.04 -13.38 5.43
N LEU A 14 1.31 -13.10 4.34
CA LEU A 14 1.60 -13.67 3.02
C LEU A 14 2.98 -13.25 2.49
N LEU A 15 3.38 -11.99 2.71
CA LEU A 15 4.70 -11.49 2.34
C LEU A 15 5.81 -12.20 3.12
N ARG A 16 5.64 -12.39 4.44
CA ARG A 16 6.60 -13.10 5.28
C ARG A 16 6.72 -14.58 4.91
N ASP A 17 5.61 -15.25 4.64
CA ASP A 17 5.61 -16.66 4.20
C ASP A 17 6.35 -16.85 2.88
N VAL A 18 6.41 -15.81 2.04
CA VAL A 18 7.19 -15.78 0.81
C VAL A 18 8.65 -15.45 1.06
N GLY A 19 8.99 -14.85 2.21
CA GLY A 19 10.36 -14.54 2.63
C GLY A 19 10.67 -13.06 2.77
N ILE A 20 9.70 -12.19 2.47
CA ILE A 20 9.85 -10.73 2.54
C ILE A 20 9.76 -10.30 4.00
N GLU A 21 10.80 -9.61 4.48
CA GLU A 21 10.75 -8.96 5.78
C GLU A 21 9.76 -7.80 5.72
N SER A 22 8.58 -8.01 6.31
CA SER A 22 7.46 -7.07 6.30
C SER A 22 6.90 -6.91 7.71
N TYR A 23 6.39 -5.71 7.98
CA TYR A 23 5.84 -5.30 9.25
C TYR A 23 4.47 -4.66 9.06
N TRP A 24 3.65 -4.75 10.08
CA TRP A 24 2.26 -4.30 10.09
C TRP A 24 2.09 -2.99 10.86
N SER A 25 1.22 -2.11 10.36
CA SER A 25 0.75 -0.92 11.08
C SER A 25 -0.69 -0.59 10.68
N ASP A 26 -1.61 -0.61 11.65
CA ASP A 26 -2.98 -0.15 11.49
C ASP A 26 -3.46 0.45 12.82
N GLU A 27 -4.24 1.53 12.77
CA GLU A 27 -4.80 2.18 13.96
C GLU A 27 -6.17 1.63 14.35
N TYR A 28 -6.91 1.07 13.38
CA TYR A 28 -8.33 0.77 13.51
C TYR A 28 -8.65 -0.72 13.41
N CYS A 29 -7.70 -1.56 13.00
CA CYS A 29 -7.90 -3.00 12.86
C CYS A 29 -7.00 -3.80 13.80
N ASP A 30 -7.51 -4.92 14.31
CA ASP A 30 -6.70 -5.86 15.08
C ASP A 30 -5.75 -6.64 14.17
N ASN A 31 -4.49 -6.72 14.57
CA ASN A 31 -3.51 -7.58 13.91
C ASN A 31 -3.78 -9.06 14.26
N LEU A 32 -4.45 -9.80 13.39
CA LEU A 32 -4.79 -11.21 13.63
C LEU A 32 -3.72 -12.17 13.10
N PHE A 33 -3.21 -11.91 11.89
CA PHE A 33 -2.35 -12.83 11.15
C PHE A 33 -0.86 -12.52 11.25
N ALA A 34 -0.48 -11.28 11.58
CA ALA A 34 0.91 -10.83 11.63
C ALA A 34 1.33 -10.38 13.05
N ARG A 35 0.70 -10.93 14.10
CA ARG A 35 1.05 -10.67 15.51
C ARG A 35 2.55 -10.85 15.74
N GLY A 36 3.16 -9.97 16.53
CA GLY A 36 4.60 -9.97 16.82
C GLY A 36 5.48 -9.41 15.68
N PHE A 37 4.85 -8.87 14.64
CA PHE A 37 5.48 -8.21 13.50
C PHE A 37 4.91 -6.80 13.27
N GLU A 38 4.45 -6.15 14.34
CA GLU A 38 4.11 -4.74 14.36
C GLU A 38 5.36 -3.90 14.06
N TRP A 39 5.18 -2.83 13.29
CA TRP A 39 6.26 -1.91 13.00
C TRP A 39 6.71 -1.16 14.25
N GLN A 40 8.01 -0.97 14.36
CA GLN A 40 8.67 -0.26 15.46
C GLN A 40 9.46 0.91 14.87
N LYS A 41 9.50 2.05 15.59
CA LYS A 41 10.09 3.31 15.10
C LYS A 41 11.58 3.23 14.75
N ASP A 42 12.29 2.25 15.29
CA ASP A 42 13.71 1.97 14.99
C ASP A 42 13.90 1.26 13.64
N ARG A 43 12.84 0.72 13.04
CA ARG A 43 12.86 0.07 11.73
C ARG A 43 12.62 1.08 10.62
N LYS A 44 13.56 1.16 9.67
CA LYS A 44 13.45 2.01 8.47
C LYS A 44 13.07 1.17 7.24
N PRO A 45 11.78 1.11 6.85
CA PRO A 45 11.36 0.39 5.66
C PRO A 45 11.90 1.07 4.38
N THR A 46 12.30 0.27 3.40
CA THR A 46 12.73 0.76 2.08
C THR A 46 11.57 0.94 1.10
N LEU A 47 10.44 0.27 1.37
CA LEU A 47 9.18 0.36 0.64
C LEU A 47 8.05 0.15 1.65
N ALA A 48 7.01 0.96 1.56
CA ALA A 48 5.76 0.73 2.26
C ALA A 48 4.58 0.58 1.29
N THR A 49 3.57 -0.18 1.73
CA THR A 49 2.29 -0.37 1.03
C THR A 49 1.16 0.36 1.76
N CYS A 50 0.18 0.84 1.00
CA CYS A 50 -1.04 1.47 1.52
C CYS A 50 -2.21 1.11 0.58
N PHE A 51 -2.76 -0.10 0.68
CA PHE A 51 -3.84 -0.54 -0.19
C PHE A 51 -5.20 -0.24 0.44
N GLU A 52 -6.06 0.46 -0.29
CA GLU A 52 -7.36 0.96 0.18
C GLU A 52 -7.21 1.80 1.47
N VAL A 53 -6.32 2.79 1.44
CA VAL A 53 -6.04 3.67 2.59
C VAL A 53 -6.26 5.13 2.23
N PHE A 54 -5.82 5.55 1.05
CA PHE A 54 -5.76 6.96 0.65
C PHE A 54 -7.15 7.62 0.61
N GLU A 55 -8.15 6.87 0.18
CA GLU A 55 -9.56 7.27 0.10
C GLU A 55 -10.21 7.51 1.47
N HIS A 56 -9.63 6.95 2.53
CA HIS A 56 -10.14 7.07 3.90
C HIS A 56 -9.46 8.18 4.71
N LEU A 57 -8.46 8.87 4.14
CA LEU A 57 -7.71 9.90 4.86
C LEU A 57 -8.55 11.17 5.03
N PRO A 58 -8.92 11.58 6.26
CA PRO A 58 -9.62 12.85 6.48
C PRO A 58 -8.74 14.07 6.25
N ASN A 59 -7.43 13.94 6.50
CA ASN A 59 -6.43 14.98 6.29
C ASN A 59 -5.28 14.45 5.42
N PRO A 60 -5.52 14.21 4.11
CA PRO A 60 -4.56 13.52 3.24
C PRO A 60 -3.15 14.07 3.29
N ARG A 61 -3.00 15.40 3.29
CA ARG A 61 -1.68 16.03 3.26
C ARG A 61 -0.85 15.66 4.49
N GLU A 62 -1.37 15.89 5.68
CA GLU A 62 -0.66 15.61 6.94
C GLU A 62 -0.34 14.12 7.11
N GLN A 63 -1.30 13.26 6.75
CA GLN A 63 -1.15 11.82 6.90
C GLN A 63 -0.16 11.24 5.88
N ILE A 64 -0.21 11.70 4.62
CA ILE A 64 0.78 11.32 3.60
C ILE A 64 2.17 11.87 3.96
N ASP A 65 2.27 13.11 4.45
CA ASP A 65 3.53 13.71 4.92
C ASP A 65 4.15 12.82 6.02
N SER A 66 3.34 12.36 6.97
CA SER A 66 3.76 11.47 8.06
C SER A 66 4.21 10.09 7.56
N MET A 67 3.48 9.50 6.61
CA MET A 67 3.88 8.23 5.97
C MET A 67 5.20 8.37 5.22
N LEU A 68 5.40 9.47 4.48
CA LEU A 68 6.60 9.74 3.69
C LEU A 68 7.84 10.03 4.55
N GLN A 69 7.66 10.56 5.76
CA GLN A 69 8.74 10.68 6.75
C GLN A 69 9.24 9.31 7.23
N ILE A 70 8.36 8.32 7.31
CA ILE A 70 8.71 6.94 7.69
C ILE A 70 9.30 6.18 6.49
N CYS A 71 8.66 6.29 5.33
CA CYS A 71 9.08 5.60 4.11
C CYS A 71 8.84 6.47 2.87
N PRO A 72 9.91 6.95 2.20
CA PRO A 72 9.77 7.81 1.02
C PRO A 72 9.41 7.05 -0.27
N ASN A 73 9.27 5.72 -0.21
CA ASN A 73 8.76 4.90 -1.30
C ASN A 73 7.43 4.27 -0.89
N LEU A 74 6.32 4.73 -1.47
CA LEU A 74 4.96 4.27 -1.15
C LEU A 74 4.32 3.64 -2.39
N LEU A 75 3.97 2.36 -2.32
CA LEU A 75 3.14 1.66 -3.30
C LEU A 75 1.71 1.56 -2.76
N PHE A 76 0.75 2.24 -3.37
CA PHE A 76 -0.59 2.35 -2.82
C PHE A 76 -1.67 2.09 -3.88
N SER A 77 -2.88 1.75 -3.43
CA SER A 77 -4.06 1.68 -4.29
C SER A 77 -5.03 2.78 -3.92
N THR A 78 -5.69 3.31 -4.94
CA THR A 78 -6.90 4.13 -4.83
C THR A 78 -7.44 4.34 -6.24
N GLU A 79 -8.76 4.46 -6.40
CA GLU A 79 -9.32 4.81 -7.71
C GLU A 79 -9.14 6.30 -7.99
N LEU A 80 -8.64 6.60 -9.20
CA LEU A 80 -8.49 7.98 -9.63
C LEU A 80 -9.86 8.56 -9.99
N LEU A 81 -10.12 9.79 -9.52
CA LEU A 81 -11.28 10.56 -9.90
C LEU A 81 -11.32 10.74 -11.43
N PRO A 82 -12.36 10.24 -12.12
CA PRO A 82 -12.48 10.36 -13.56
C PRO A 82 -12.58 11.81 -14.04
N CYS A 83 -12.29 12.00 -15.32
CA CYS A 83 -12.59 13.24 -16.03
C CYS A 83 -13.48 12.89 -17.24
N PRO A 84 -14.71 13.43 -17.33
CA PRO A 84 -15.33 14.41 -16.43
C PRO A 84 -15.64 13.86 -15.03
N ILE A 85 -15.85 14.76 -14.06
CA ILE A 85 -16.22 14.40 -12.68
C ILE A 85 -17.56 13.63 -12.72
N PRO A 86 -17.63 12.41 -12.14
CA PRO A 86 -18.86 11.62 -12.16
C PRO A 86 -19.99 12.24 -11.33
N GLU A 87 -21.23 11.93 -11.72
CA GLU A 87 -22.43 12.28 -10.96
C GLU A 87 -22.42 11.64 -9.56
N SER A 88 -22.89 12.39 -8.56
CA SER A 88 -22.95 11.92 -7.17
C SER A 88 -24.19 11.05 -6.87
N SER A 89 -25.14 10.94 -7.80
CA SER A 89 -26.39 10.21 -7.59
C SER A 89 -26.99 9.75 -8.91
N GLY A 90 -27.86 8.74 -8.87
CA GLY A 90 -28.51 8.19 -10.07
C GLY A 90 -27.83 6.92 -10.58
N ALA A 91 -28.31 6.39 -11.71
CA ALA A 91 -27.85 5.12 -12.27
C ALA A 91 -26.38 5.13 -12.72
N ASN A 92 -25.84 6.33 -13.00
CA ASN A 92 -24.45 6.53 -13.44
C ASN A 92 -23.55 7.05 -12.30
N ALA A 93 -24.02 7.00 -11.04
CA ALA A 93 -23.22 7.41 -9.90
C ALA A 93 -21.94 6.58 -9.83
N TRP A 94 -20.81 7.24 -9.59
CA TRP A 94 -19.55 6.51 -9.46
C TRP A 94 -19.56 5.67 -8.20
N TRP A 95 -19.47 4.36 -8.38
CA TRP A 95 -19.50 3.38 -7.30
C TRP A 95 -18.48 3.66 -6.20
N TYR A 96 -17.34 4.26 -6.55
CA TYR A 96 -16.26 4.55 -5.62
C TYR A 96 -16.57 5.71 -4.66
N TYR A 97 -17.63 6.51 -4.88
CA TYR A 97 -18.09 7.45 -3.85
C TYR A 97 -18.58 6.72 -2.58
N GLY A 98 -19.06 5.49 -2.72
CA GLY A 98 -19.25 4.62 -1.56
C GLY A 98 -20.28 5.11 -0.53
N PHE A 99 -21.29 5.92 -0.93
CA PHE A 99 -22.25 6.54 0.01
C PHE A 99 -22.99 5.55 0.92
N SER A 100 -23.07 4.27 0.55
CA SER A 100 -23.68 3.22 1.37
C SER A 100 -22.86 2.84 2.61
N HIS A 101 -21.52 2.92 2.54
CA HIS A 101 -20.62 2.66 3.66
C HIS A 101 -19.98 3.94 4.22
N GLY A 102 -19.93 5.02 3.43
CA GLY A 102 -19.51 6.36 3.86
C GLY A 102 -18.02 6.47 4.20
N GLN A 103 -17.20 5.48 3.84
CA GLN A 103 -15.79 5.45 4.22
C GLN A 103 -14.88 6.17 3.22
N HIS A 104 -15.28 6.33 1.96
CA HIS A 104 -14.47 7.02 0.95
C HIS A 104 -14.75 8.52 1.03
N ILE A 105 -13.82 9.25 1.62
CA ILE A 105 -13.95 10.69 1.93
C ILE A 105 -12.93 11.56 1.19
N SER A 106 -11.93 10.93 0.55
CA SER A 106 -10.89 11.60 -0.22
C SER A 106 -10.76 10.99 -1.62
N PHE A 107 -10.70 11.85 -2.65
CA PHE A 107 -10.63 11.42 -4.05
C PHE A 107 -9.50 12.15 -4.78
N TYR A 108 -8.70 11.40 -5.51
CA TYR A 108 -7.48 11.90 -6.12
C TYR A 108 -7.55 11.86 -7.63
N THR A 109 -7.17 12.95 -8.28
CA THR A 109 -6.82 12.92 -9.71
C THR A 109 -5.37 12.52 -9.87
N TYR A 110 -4.98 12.06 -11.06
CA TYR A 110 -3.56 11.87 -11.40
C TYR A 110 -2.72 13.12 -11.08
N LYS A 111 -3.23 14.31 -11.42
CA LYS A 111 -2.55 15.58 -11.18
C LYS A 111 -2.35 15.87 -9.69
N SER A 112 -3.32 15.53 -8.84
CA SER A 112 -3.19 15.73 -7.39
C SER A 112 -2.11 14.83 -6.78
N LEU A 113 -2.04 13.55 -7.17
CA LEU A 113 -0.98 12.65 -6.69
C LEU A 113 0.38 13.05 -7.25
N GLU A 114 0.45 13.48 -8.51
CA GLU A 114 1.68 13.99 -9.10
C GLU A 114 2.18 15.25 -8.36
N PHE A 115 1.26 16.15 -7.98
CA PHE A 115 1.58 17.34 -7.21
C PHE A 115 2.13 17.00 -5.82
N ILE A 116 1.52 16.05 -5.12
CA ILE A 116 2.01 15.55 -3.84
C ILE A 116 3.41 14.99 -4.01
N ALA A 117 3.64 14.08 -4.96
CA ALA A 117 4.96 13.51 -5.20
C ALA A 117 6.03 14.59 -5.44
N LYS A 118 5.73 15.59 -6.29
CA LYS A 118 6.63 16.72 -6.57
C LYS A 118 6.96 17.54 -5.32
N ALA A 119 5.98 17.77 -4.43
CA ALA A 119 6.20 18.50 -3.18
C ALA A 119 7.21 17.81 -2.24
N HIS A 120 7.40 16.50 -2.36
CA HIS A 120 8.38 15.72 -1.61
C HIS A 120 9.64 15.36 -2.42
N ASN A 121 9.83 15.94 -3.61
CA ASN A 121 10.92 15.58 -4.53
C ASN A 121 10.93 14.09 -4.91
N LEU A 122 9.75 13.50 -5.07
CA LEU A 122 9.55 12.10 -5.46
C LEU A 122 9.06 11.99 -6.91
N HIS A 123 9.35 10.86 -7.51
CA HIS A 123 8.78 10.43 -8.78
C HIS A 123 7.42 9.76 -8.56
N PHE A 124 6.54 9.91 -9.54
CA PHE A 124 5.20 9.33 -9.52
C PHE A 124 4.98 8.40 -10.72
N CYS A 125 4.43 7.22 -10.47
CA CYS A 125 3.96 6.28 -11.48
C CYS A 125 2.56 5.80 -11.11
N SER A 126 1.70 5.59 -12.12
CA SER A 126 0.34 5.10 -11.91
C SER A 126 -0.09 4.19 -13.05
N TYR A 127 -0.70 3.05 -12.72
CA TYR A 127 -1.29 2.14 -13.68
C TYR A 127 -2.29 1.18 -13.02
N GLY A 128 -3.53 1.16 -13.53
CA GLY A 128 -4.55 0.17 -13.14
C GLY A 128 -4.91 0.17 -11.66
N GLY A 129 -5.14 1.35 -11.07
CA GLY A 129 -5.48 1.54 -9.66
C GLY A 129 -4.28 1.49 -8.71
N LEU A 130 -3.10 1.08 -9.18
CA LEU A 130 -1.85 1.09 -8.42
C LEU A 130 -1.00 2.32 -8.73
N HIS A 131 -0.42 2.86 -7.67
CA HIS A 131 0.33 4.11 -7.67
C HIS A 131 1.62 3.94 -6.89
N LEU A 132 2.68 4.61 -7.33
CA LEU A 132 3.99 4.56 -6.68
C LEU A 132 4.56 5.97 -6.55
N PHE A 133 4.82 6.38 -5.31
CA PHE A 133 5.79 7.43 -5.01
C PHE A 133 7.15 6.79 -4.80
N SER A 134 8.20 7.31 -5.45
CA SER A 134 9.55 6.78 -5.30
C SER A 134 10.64 7.84 -5.34
N GLN A 135 11.69 7.62 -4.55
CA GLN A 135 12.92 8.42 -4.61
C GLN A 135 13.71 8.20 -5.90
N SER A 136 13.52 7.04 -6.55
CA SER A 136 14.21 6.71 -7.80
C SER A 136 13.25 6.85 -8.98
N PRO A 137 13.71 7.37 -10.12
CA PRO A 137 12.89 7.46 -11.31
C PRO A 137 12.56 6.06 -11.81
N ILE A 138 11.27 5.81 -12.05
CA ILE A 138 10.78 4.58 -12.66
C ILE A 138 10.04 4.97 -13.93
N SER A 139 10.36 4.30 -15.04
CA SER A 139 9.66 4.54 -16.30
C SER A 139 8.19 4.11 -16.17
N PRO A 140 7.20 4.95 -16.55
CA PRO A 140 5.80 4.57 -16.53
C PRO A 140 5.49 3.33 -17.37
N LEU A 141 6.21 3.13 -18.48
CA LEU A 141 6.07 1.92 -19.30
C LEU A 141 6.56 0.69 -18.54
N TYR A 142 7.72 0.79 -17.87
CA TYR A 142 8.26 -0.30 -17.07
C TYR A 142 7.31 -0.68 -15.93
N PHE A 143 6.78 0.33 -15.20
CA PHE A 143 5.81 0.13 -14.13
C PHE A 143 4.53 -0.55 -14.63
N LYS A 144 3.98 -0.10 -15.76
CA LYS A 144 2.82 -0.73 -16.40
C LYS A 144 3.07 -2.19 -16.78
N TRP A 145 4.22 -2.50 -17.39
CA TRP A 145 4.52 -3.86 -17.83
C TRP A 145 4.79 -4.81 -16.67
N ILE A 146 5.49 -4.37 -15.61
CA ILE A 146 5.74 -5.24 -14.46
C ILE A 146 4.44 -5.62 -13.75
N ILE A 147 3.49 -4.69 -13.61
CA ILE A 147 2.15 -4.98 -13.06
C ILE A 147 1.41 -6.00 -13.95
N LYS A 148 1.37 -5.78 -15.28
CA LYS A 148 0.74 -6.73 -16.20
C LYS A 148 1.35 -8.13 -16.13
N LEU A 149 2.68 -8.23 -16.00
CA LEU A 149 3.39 -9.50 -15.92
C LEU A 149 3.21 -10.18 -14.55
N ALA A 150 3.11 -9.40 -13.47
CA ALA A 150 2.81 -9.92 -12.14
C ALA A 150 1.48 -10.72 -12.16
N HIS A 151 0.45 -10.19 -12.81
CA HIS A 151 -0.85 -10.88 -12.99
C HIS A 151 -0.75 -12.14 -13.87
N LYS A 152 0.29 -12.26 -14.71
CA LYS A 152 0.54 -13.44 -15.57
C LYS A 152 1.44 -14.50 -14.93
N GLY A 153 1.71 -14.39 -13.63
CA GLY A 153 2.43 -15.43 -12.89
C GLY A 153 3.94 -15.24 -12.79
N LEU A 154 4.47 -14.05 -13.11
CA LEU A 154 5.88 -13.68 -12.87
C LEU A 154 6.30 -13.97 -11.42
N PHE A 155 5.37 -13.77 -10.48
CA PHE A 155 5.57 -14.07 -9.06
C PHE A 155 6.00 -15.52 -8.78
N LYS A 156 5.46 -16.53 -9.51
CA LYS A 156 5.81 -17.95 -9.32
C LYS A 156 7.30 -18.23 -9.59
N ILE A 157 7.91 -17.45 -10.47
CA ILE A 157 9.33 -17.55 -10.81
C ILE A 157 10.16 -16.81 -9.76
N ILE A 158 9.77 -15.58 -9.44
CA ILE A 158 10.50 -14.70 -8.51
C ILE A 158 10.51 -15.28 -7.08
N LYS A 159 9.41 -15.89 -6.62
CA LYS A 159 9.28 -16.50 -5.29
C LYS A 159 10.40 -17.51 -4.99
N LYS A 160 10.93 -18.20 -6.01
CA LYS A 160 12.04 -19.17 -5.84
C LYS A 160 13.35 -18.56 -5.35
N ARG A 161 13.49 -17.24 -5.41
CA ARG A 161 14.68 -16.50 -4.92
C ARG A 161 14.62 -16.15 -3.44
N PHE A 162 13.48 -16.37 -2.80
CA PHE A 162 13.27 -16.03 -1.40
C PHE A 162 13.25 -17.27 -0.53
N ILE A 163 13.77 -17.12 0.68
CA ILE A 163 13.67 -18.13 1.74
C ILE A 163 12.49 -17.72 2.62
N SER A 164 11.51 -18.62 2.73
CA SER A 164 10.31 -18.41 3.55
C SER A 164 10.68 -18.09 5.00
N LYS A 165 9.95 -17.16 5.63
CA LYS A 165 10.10 -16.84 7.05
C LYS A 165 9.15 -17.62 7.96
N THR A 166 8.30 -18.51 7.44
CA THR A 166 7.28 -19.20 8.24
C THR A 166 7.87 -19.94 9.45
N MET A 167 8.98 -20.69 9.27
CA MET A 167 9.62 -21.40 10.37
C MET A 167 10.28 -20.47 11.38
N SER A 168 11.07 -19.50 10.93
CA SER A 168 11.72 -18.52 11.81
C SER A 168 10.71 -17.66 12.58
N ASP A 169 9.56 -17.38 11.96
CA ASP A 169 8.48 -16.63 12.59
C ASP A 169 7.78 -17.45 13.66
N CYS A 170 7.54 -18.74 13.42
CA CYS A 170 6.98 -19.66 14.41
C CYS A 170 7.88 -19.76 15.65
N GLU A 171 9.19 -19.95 15.44
CA GLU A 171 10.18 -19.98 16.52
C GLU A 171 10.19 -18.69 17.34
N LYS A 172 10.15 -17.53 16.66
CA LYS A 172 10.09 -16.22 17.31
C LYS A 172 8.82 -16.06 18.16
N LEU A 173 7.66 -16.47 17.64
CA LEU A 173 6.39 -16.33 18.36
C LEU A 173 6.34 -17.21 19.60
N ASN A 174 6.85 -18.44 19.52
CA ASN A 174 6.95 -19.32 20.68
C ASN A 174 7.85 -18.74 21.79
N GLN A 175 8.88 -17.96 21.44
CA GLN A 175 9.73 -17.27 22.41
C GLN A 175 9.06 -16.04 23.04
N MET A 176 8.05 -15.47 22.39
CA MET A 176 7.30 -14.31 22.90
C MET A 176 6.16 -14.71 23.85
N GLU A 177 5.71 -15.97 23.78
CA GLU A 177 4.68 -16.53 24.68
C GLU A 177 5.25 -17.07 26.01
N LEU A 178 6.58 -17.10 26.15
CA LEU A 178 7.32 -17.45 27.36
C LEU A 178 7.75 -16.20 28.14
#